data_AF-A0A355FA66-F1
#
_entry.id   AF-A0A355FA66-F1
#
_cell.length_a   1.000
_cell.length_b   1.000
_cell.length_c   1.000
_cell.angle_alpha   90.00
_cell.angle_beta   90.00
_cell.angle_gamma   90.00
#
_symmetry.space_group_name_H-M   'P 1'
#
loop_
_entity.id
_entity.type
_entity.pdbx_description
1 polymer ?
#
loop_
_entity_poly.entity_id
_entity_poly.type
_entity_poly.pdbx_seq_one_letter_code
_entity_poly.pdbx_strand_id
1 'polypeptide(L)'
;MLGFGAVGVPSTVTSCRRHHFLLSSSAPMADIHISRELYQAVERGELPRAFLEEAQIKHLLARCPHCRAEAEAYASKRKSESSTWSRLLHALSFLIARWMPSAERAQRGARRDFEALLSLPREARVGRIAGARSRFRSPELVRLLLAESQKCLPGQPSAALHYAELAWTVANRNPGMAEFYDLYVLATVAMANAWRVQNEASRADEPLRPLQPGALSGRRRPP
;
A
#
# COMPACT_ATOMS: atom_id res chain seq x y z
N MET A 1 13.31 -14.92 90.03
CA MET A 1 14.53 -14.06 90.05
C MET A 1 15.56 -14.69 89.14
N LEU A 2 16.17 -13.89 88.26
CA LEU A 2 17.27 -14.22 87.32
C LEU A 2 16.83 -15.18 86.18
N GLY A 3 17.09 -14.97 84.89
CA GLY A 3 18.00 -14.05 84.18
C GLY A 3 18.69 -14.85 83.05
N PHE A 4 18.96 -14.20 81.91
CA PHE A 4 19.64 -14.67 80.69
C PHE A 4 18.80 -15.56 79.76
N GLY A 5 18.69 -15.34 78.45
CA GLY A 5 19.47 -14.50 77.53
C GLY A 5 19.83 -15.35 76.31
N ALA A 6 19.16 -15.16 75.17
CA ALA A 6 19.57 -15.73 73.89
C ALA A 6 19.18 -14.80 72.75
N VAL A 7 20.21 -14.29 72.06
CA VAL A 7 20.18 -13.47 70.85
C VAL A 7 20.63 -14.35 69.68
N GLY A 8 20.03 -14.17 68.50
CA GLY A 8 20.50 -14.72 67.21
C GLY A 8 19.37 -15.26 66.34
N VAL A 9 18.57 -14.42 65.67
CA VAL A 9 18.73 -13.90 64.28
C VAL A 9 18.28 -14.92 63.20
N PRO A 10 17.57 -14.47 62.14
CA PRO A 10 16.49 -15.23 61.51
C PRO A 10 16.95 -16.06 60.30
N SER A 11 16.31 -17.21 60.08
CA SER A 11 16.45 -17.96 58.83
C SER A 11 15.18 -17.84 58.01
N THR A 12 15.35 -17.21 56.87
CA THR A 12 14.35 -16.88 55.86
C THR A 12 13.72 -18.13 55.24
N VAL A 13 12.39 -18.06 55.14
CA VAL A 13 11.49 -18.98 54.46
C VAL A 13 11.92 -19.19 53.00
N THR A 14 12.43 -20.38 52.68
CA THR A 14 12.61 -20.81 51.29
C THR A 14 11.44 -21.71 50.92
N SER A 15 10.30 -21.07 50.62
CA SER A 15 9.10 -21.72 50.10
C SER A 15 9.32 -22.07 48.63
N CYS A 16 9.73 -23.32 48.37
CA CYS A 16 9.60 -23.96 47.07
C CYS A 16 8.11 -24.13 46.72
N ARG A 17 7.57 -23.25 45.89
CA ARG A 17 6.34 -23.49 45.13
C ARG A 17 6.37 -22.71 43.83
N ARG A 18 6.51 -23.41 42.71
CA ARG A 18 5.65 -23.34 41.52
C ARG A 18 6.16 -24.33 40.48
N HIS A 19 5.50 -25.48 40.36
CA HIS A 19 4.34 -25.72 39.50
C HIS A 19 4.74 -25.93 38.03
N HIS A 20 4.66 -27.20 37.62
CA HIS A 20 4.09 -27.66 36.35
C HIS A 20 3.93 -26.59 35.26
N PHE A 21 4.77 -26.64 34.23
CA PHE A 21 4.36 -26.31 32.86
C PHE A 21 5.39 -26.84 31.86
N LEU A 22 5.35 -28.14 31.57
CA LEU A 22 5.73 -28.65 30.25
C LEU A 22 4.55 -29.46 29.73
N LEU A 23 3.39 -28.79 29.69
CA LEU A 23 2.39 -29.12 28.70
C LEU A 23 3.01 -28.81 27.35
N SER A 24 3.06 -29.83 26.51
CA SER A 24 3.13 -29.76 25.07
C SER A 24 2.09 -28.76 24.54
N SER A 25 2.44 -27.48 24.57
CA SER A 25 1.79 -26.47 23.76
C SER A 25 2.52 -26.51 22.43
N SER A 26 1.91 -27.20 21.47
CA SER A 26 2.27 -27.02 20.07
C SER A 26 2.01 -25.55 19.75
N ALA A 27 3.07 -24.75 19.67
CA ALA A 27 2.99 -23.35 19.29
C ALA A 27 2.45 -23.27 17.85
N PRO A 28 1.58 -22.30 17.51
CA PRO A 28 0.82 -22.29 16.25
C PRO A 28 1.67 -22.04 14.97
N MET A 29 3.00 -22.10 15.06
CA MET A 29 3.93 -21.88 13.94
C MET A 29 5.15 -22.83 13.94
N ALA A 30 5.10 -23.98 14.62
CA ALA A 30 6.24 -24.91 14.66
C ALA A 30 6.59 -25.51 13.27
N ASP A 31 5.63 -25.50 12.34
CA ASP A 31 5.69 -26.22 11.07
C ASP A 31 5.98 -25.34 9.84
N ILE A 32 6.27 -24.05 10.00
CA ILE A 32 6.71 -23.24 8.85
C ILE A 32 8.19 -23.55 8.59
N HIS A 33 8.44 -24.55 7.76
CA HIS A 33 9.76 -24.81 7.21
C HIS A 33 9.99 -23.90 6.03
N ILE A 34 11.15 -23.24 6.02
CA ILE A 34 11.61 -22.54 4.82
C ILE A 34 11.92 -23.62 3.79
N SER A 35 11.01 -23.75 2.82
CA SER A 35 11.04 -24.84 1.87
C SER A 35 12.14 -24.63 0.84
N ARG A 36 12.59 -25.73 0.21
CA ARG A 36 13.64 -25.69 -0.83
C ARG A 36 13.20 -24.85 -2.02
N GLU A 37 11.90 -24.87 -2.32
CA GLU A 37 11.26 -24.12 -3.39
C GLU A 37 11.41 -22.61 -3.18
N LEU A 38 11.41 -22.14 -1.93
CA LEU A 38 11.61 -20.72 -1.62
C LEU A 38 13.04 -20.26 -1.97
N TYR A 39 14.05 -21.08 -1.67
CA TYR A 39 15.44 -20.78 -2.07
C TYR A 39 15.58 -20.75 -3.59
N GLN A 40 14.97 -21.71 -4.28
CA GLN A 40 14.99 -21.77 -5.74
C GLN A 40 14.28 -20.57 -6.38
N ALA A 41 13.17 -20.11 -5.82
CA ALA A 41 12.47 -18.92 -6.30
C ALA A 41 13.35 -17.65 -6.18
N VAL A 42 14.17 -17.55 -5.13
CA VAL A 42 15.15 -16.45 -5.00
C VAL A 42 16.28 -16.59 -6.02
N GLU A 43 16.83 -17.80 -6.22
CA GLU A 43 17.88 -18.05 -7.21
C GLU A 43 17.43 -17.77 -8.65
N ARG A 44 16.16 -18.07 -8.97
CA ARG A 44 15.54 -17.73 -10.26
C ARG A 44 15.15 -16.26 -10.40
N GLY A 45 15.31 -15.45 -9.34
CA GLY A 45 14.94 -14.03 -9.33
C GLY A 45 13.44 -13.77 -9.26
N GLU A 46 12.61 -14.79 -9.01
CA GLU A 46 11.15 -14.68 -8.83
C GLU A 46 10.80 -13.98 -7.50
N LEU A 47 11.68 -14.11 -6.50
CA LEU A 47 11.56 -13.44 -5.21
C LEU A 47 12.82 -12.64 -4.86
N PRO A 48 12.69 -11.43 -4.28
CA PRO A 48 13.82 -10.69 -3.77
C PRO A 48 14.51 -11.43 -2.62
N ARG A 49 15.85 -11.44 -2.58
CA ARG A 49 16.64 -12.02 -1.49
C ARG A 49 16.27 -11.48 -0.10
N ALA A 50 15.91 -10.21 -0.01
CA ALA A 50 15.47 -9.57 1.23
C ALA A 50 14.24 -10.27 1.86
N PHE A 51 13.37 -10.87 1.05
CA PHE A 51 12.21 -11.61 1.53
C PHE A 51 12.61 -12.89 2.28
N LEU A 52 13.60 -13.62 1.76
CA LEU A 52 14.13 -14.83 2.39
C LEU A 52 14.80 -14.51 3.72
N GLU A 53 15.58 -13.44 3.78
CA GLU A 53 16.23 -12.96 5.01
C GLU A 53 15.19 -12.59 6.08
N GLU A 54 14.11 -11.89 5.69
CA GLU A 54 13.00 -11.57 6.59
C GLU A 54 12.29 -12.83 7.11
N ALA A 55 12.03 -13.80 6.24
CA ALA A 55 11.41 -15.07 6.62
C ALA A 55 12.28 -15.89 7.57
N GLN A 56 13.60 -15.94 7.32
CA GLN A 56 14.58 -16.61 8.19
C GLN A 56 14.64 -15.97 9.59
N ILE A 57 14.67 -14.65 9.66
CA ILE A 57 14.69 -13.93 10.93
C ILE A 57 13.39 -14.17 11.70
N LYS A 58 12.22 -14.06 11.05
CA LYS A 58 10.93 -14.34 11.68
C LYS A 58 10.86 -15.75 12.25
N HIS A 59 11.33 -16.74 11.49
CA HIS A 59 11.37 -18.14 11.93
C HIS A 59 12.29 -18.34 13.15
N LEU A 60 13.48 -17.73 13.12
CA LEU A 60 14.44 -17.80 14.22
C LEU A 60 13.89 -17.16 15.50
N LEU A 61 13.24 -16.00 15.40
CA LEU A 61 12.60 -15.32 16.53
C LEU A 61 11.34 -16.07 17.03
N ALA A 62 10.66 -16.81 16.15
CA ALA A 62 9.54 -17.66 16.54
C ALA A 62 10.00 -18.89 17.36
N ARG A 63 11.17 -19.45 17.05
CA ARG A 63 11.70 -20.66 17.72
C ARG A 63 12.56 -20.38 18.94
N CYS A 64 13.34 -19.31 18.96
CA CYS A 64 14.26 -19.02 20.06
C CYS A 64 13.72 -17.91 20.99
N PRO A 65 13.29 -18.23 22.23
CA PRO A 65 12.77 -17.24 23.16
C PRO A 65 13.83 -16.22 23.60
N HIS A 66 15.10 -16.63 23.66
CA HIS A 66 16.21 -15.72 24.00
C HIS A 66 16.44 -14.67 22.89
N CYS A 67 16.53 -15.09 21.63
CA CYS A 67 16.69 -14.16 20.50
C CYS A 67 15.49 -13.20 20.37
N ARG A 68 14.28 -13.68 20.69
CA ARG A 68 13.08 -12.82 20.75
C ARG A 68 13.21 -11.76 21.83
N ALA A 69 13.58 -12.14 23.05
CA ALA A 69 13.73 -11.22 24.17
C ALA A 69 14.79 -10.14 23.88
N GLU A 70 15.94 -10.52 23.31
CA GLU A 70 16.98 -9.57 22.91
C GLU A 70 16.52 -8.61 21.80
N ALA A 71 15.80 -9.12 20.80
CA ALA A 71 15.23 -8.29 19.73
C ALA A 71 14.19 -7.29 20.25
N GLU A 72 13.34 -7.70 21.19
CA GLU A 72 12.35 -6.84 21.85
C GLU A 72 13.02 -5.81 22.78
N ALA A 73 14.07 -6.21 23.51
CA ALA A 73 14.88 -5.32 24.34
C ALA A 73 15.61 -4.26 23.49
N TYR A 74 16.14 -4.65 22.34
CA TYR A 74 16.75 -3.72 21.39
C TYR A 74 15.71 -2.76 20.78
N ALA A 75 14.54 -3.27 20.37
CA ALA A 75 13.46 -2.46 19.81
C ALA A 75 12.88 -1.46 20.82
N SER A 76 12.75 -1.85 22.09
CA SER A 76 12.27 -0.97 23.16
C SER A 76 13.28 0.13 23.51
N LYS A 77 14.59 -0.17 23.53
CA LYS A 77 15.65 0.85 23.64
C LYS A 77 15.58 1.86 22.49
N ARG A 78 15.39 1.40 21.25
CA ARG A 78 15.21 2.29 20.08
C ARG A 78 13.95 3.16 20.14
N LYS A 79 12.86 2.69 20.74
CA LYS A 79 11.65 3.50 20.95
C LYS A 79 11.85 4.61 22.01
N SER A 80 12.77 4.42 22.96
CA SER A 80 13.06 5.43 24.00
C SER A 80 13.98 6.56 23.54
N GLU A 81 14.81 6.34 22.50
CA GLU A 81 15.69 7.36 21.89
C GLU A 81 15.02 8.16 20.74
N SER A 82 13.71 7.97 20.54
CA SER A 82 13.04 8.33 19.28
C SER A 82 12.72 9.81 19.09
N SER A 83 13.01 10.73 20.02
CA SER A 83 12.66 12.15 19.83
C SER A 83 13.56 12.87 18.83
N THR A 84 14.84 12.49 18.76
CA THR A 84 15.84 13.13 17.90
C THR A 84 15.98 12.39 16.57
N TRP A 85 15.91 11.05 16.62
CA TRP A 85 15.87 10.19 15.43
C TRP A 85 14.57 10.33 14.63
N SER A 86 13.43 10.60 15.26
CA SER A 86 12.18 10.91 14.55
C SER A 86 12.31 12.15 13.65
N ARG A 87 12.93 13.23 14.18
CA ARG A 87 13.16 14.45 13.39
C ARG A 87 14.17 14.23 12.27
N LEU A 88 15.23 13.48 12.54
CA LEU A 88 16.21 13.10 11.52
C LEU A 88 15.56 12.21 10.45
N LEU A 89 14.73 11.24 10.81
CA LEU A 89 14.01 10.37 9.86
C LEU A 89 12.94 11.14 9.08
N HIS A 90 12.29 12.14 9.66
CA HIS A 90 11.41 13.04 8.91
C HIS A 90 12.21 13.86 7.88
N ALA A 91 13.35 14.43 8.28
CA ALA A 91 14.24 15.13 7.35
C ALA A 91 14.82 14.17 6.28
N LEU A 92 15.16 12.95 6.68
CA LEU A 92 15.65 11.90 5.78
C LEU A 92 14.54 11.43 4.83
N SER A 93 13.27 11.42 5.25
CA SER A 93 12.13 11.10 4.37
C SER A 93 11.95 12.15 3.29
N PHE A 94 12.20 13.42 3.60
CA PHE A 94 12.26 14.50 2.59
C PHE A 94 13.44 14.31 1.63
N LEU A 95 14.59 13.88 2.13
CA LEU A 95 15.76 13.57 1.29
C LEU A 95 15.52 12.32 0.44
N ILE A 96 15.03 11.22 0.98
CA ILE A 96 14.67 9.99 0.25
C ILE A 96 13.65 10.29 -0.84
N ALA A 97 12.69 11.19 -0.59
CA ALA A 97 11.80 11.67 -1.64
C ALA A 97 12.56 12.37 -2.78
N ARG A 98 13.66 13.09 -2.48
CA ARG A 98 14.54 13.71 -3.48
C ARG A 98 15.40 12.70 -4.26
N TRP A 99 15.82 11.60 -3.62
CA TRP A 99 16.65 10.55 -4.22
C TRP A 99 15.84 9.45 -4.94
N MET A 100 14.52 9.39 -4.72
CA MET A 100 13.66 8.51 -5.47
C MET A 100 13.69 8.82 -6.97
N PRO A 101 13.75 7.77 -7.82
CA PRO A 101 13.44 7.90 -9.24
C PRO A 101 12.12 8.66 -9.40
N SER A 102 12.07 9.60 -10.35
CA SER A 102 10.89 10.43 -10.61
C SER A 102 9.61 9.60 -10.80
N ALA A 103 9.74 8.39 -11.37
CA ALA A 103 8.67 7.42 -11.55
C ALA A 103 8.03 6.96 -10.22
N GLU A 104 8.81 6.61 -9.20
CA GLU A 104 8.27 6.16 -7.91
C GLU A 104 7.54 7.28 -7.17
N ARG A 105 8.05 8.52 -7.27
CA ARG A 105 7.38 9.71 -6.73
C ARG A 105 6.04 9.94 -7.42
N ALA A 106 6.02 9.87 -8.74
CA ALA A 106 4.79 10.02 -9.52
C ALA A 106 3.76 8.94 -9.14
N GLN A 107 4.21 7.70 -8.99
CA GLN A 107 3.36 6.58 -8.60
C GLN A 107 2.79 6.75 -7.19
N ARG A 108 3.60 7.13 -6.20
CA ARG A 108 3.11 7.42 -4.83
C ARG A 108 2.14 8.61 -4.81
N GLY A 109 2.42 9.65 -5.58
CA GLY A 109 1.51 10.78 -5.76
C GLY A 109 0.15 10.34 -6.30
N ALA A 110 0.17 9.55 -7.36
CA ALA A 110 -1.03 9.00 -7.98
C ALA A 110 -1.82 8.07 -7.05
N ARG A 111 -1.16 7.21 -6.26
CA ARG A 111 -1.83 6.37 -5.25
C ARG A 111 -2.57 7.20 -4.21
N ARG A 112 -1.93 8.26 -3.67
CA ARG A 112 -2.59 9.17 -2.72
C ARG A 112 -3.76 9.91 -3.33
N ASP A 113 -3.62 10.37 -4.58
CA ASP A 113 -4.71 11.02 -5.31
C ASP A 113 -5.87 10.03 -5.58
N PHE A 114 -5.55 8.78 -5.89
CA PHE A 114 -6.53 7.71 -6.09
C PHE A 114 -7.30 7.39 -4.80
N GLU A 115 -6.60 7.17 -3.68
CA GLU A 115 -7.21 6.97 -2.36
C GLU A 115 -8.09 8.16 -1.95
N ALA A 116 -7.62 9.38 -2.20
CA ALA A 116 -8.41 10.58 -1.94
C ALA A 116 -9.69 10.63 -2.77
N LEU A 117 -9.67 10.19 -4.04
CA LEU A 117 -10.89 10.08 -4.85
C LEU A 117 -11.83 8.99 -4.32
N LEU A 118 -11.30 7.82 -3.92
CA LEU A 118 -12.11 6.73 -3.38
C LEU A 118 -12.80 7.08 -2.07
N SER A 119 -12.19 7.96 -1.26
CA SER A 119 -12.78 8.46 -0.01
C SER A 119 -14.04 9.30 -0.23
N LEU A 120 -14.30 9.75 -1.46
CA LEU A 120 -15.48 10.54 -1.80
C LEU A 120 -16.62 9.65 -2.33
N PRO A 121 -17.88 10.08 -2.15
CA PRO A 121 -19.03 9.49 -2.84
C PRO A 121 -18.83 9.49 -4.35
N ARG A 122 -19.34 8.46 -5.03
CA ARG A 122 -19.17 8.23 -6.47
C ARG A 122 -19.50 9.48 -7.30
N GLU A 123 -20.60 10.13 -6.96
CA GLU A 123 -21.18 11.28 -7.66
C GLU A 123 -20.29 12.53 -7.53
N ALA A 124 -19.53 12.65 -6.44
CA ALA A 124 -18.67 13.80 -6.17
C ALA A 124 -17.29 13.72 -6.86
N ARG A 125 -16.86 12.52 -7.30
CA ARG A 125 -15.50 12.27 -7.79
C ARG A 125 -15.20 13.05 -9.08
N VAL A 126 -16.12 13.06 -10.04
CA VAL A 126 -15.95 13.79 -11.32
C VAL A 126 -15.83 15.29 -11.05
N GLY A 127 -16.72 15.85 -10.23
CA GLY A 127 -16.68 17.26 -9.85
C GLY A 127 -15.38 17.64 -9.12
N ARG A 128 -14.88 16.76 -8.25
CA ARG A 128 -13.60 16.95 -7.55
C ARG A 128 -12.42 17.03 -8.53
N ILE A 129 -12.38 16.16 -9.54
CA ILE A 129 -11.34 16.16 -10.57
C ILE A 129 -11.46 17.43 -11.43
N ALA A 130 -12.67 17.77 -11.86
CA ALA A 130 -12.93 18.94 -12.70
C ALA A 130 -12.49 20.25 -12.03
N GLY A 131 -12.80 20.43 -10.74
CA GLY A 131 -12.51 21.64 -9.96
C GLY A 131 -11.07 21.78 -9.47
N ALA A 132 -10.24 20.73 -9.52
CA ALA A 132 -8.89 20.77 -8.96
C ALA A 132 -7.91 21.50 -9.88
N ARG A 133 -7.33 22.63 -9.46
CA ARG A 133 -6.45 23.45 -10.33
C ARG A 133 -5.21 22.71 -10.86
N SER A 134 -4.49 21.98 -10.01
CA SER A 134 -3.22 21.32 -10.37
C SER A 134 -3.18 19.82 -10.09
N ARG A 135 -4.08 19.31 -9.25
CA ARG A 135 -4.16 17.88 -8.90
C ARG A 135 -4.91 17.07 -9.95
N PHE A 136 -4.77 15.74 -9.89
CA PHE A 136 -5.45 14.79 -10.78
C PHE A 136 -5.14 15.01 -12.27
N ARG A 137 -3.84 15.07 -12.59
CA ARG A 137 -3.32 15.23 -13.96
C ARG A 137 -2.20 14.25 -14.31
N SER A 138 -1.97 13.27 -13.44
CA SER A 138 -0.86 12.34 -13.56
C SER A 138 -1.26 11.15 -14.45
N PRO A 139 -0.41 10.74 -15.41
CA PRO A 139 -0.65 9.54 -16.21
C PRO A 139 -0.77 8.28 -15.34
N GLU A 140 -0.02 8.21 -14.24
CA GLU A 140 -0.09 7.09 -13.30
C GLU A 140 -1.47 6.97 -12.63
N LEU A 141 -2.14 8.11 -12.39
CA LEU A 141 -3.50 8.09 -11.84
C LEU A 141 -4.49 7.52 -12.87
N VAL A 142 -4.32 7.85 -14.15
CA VAL A 142 -5.15 7.28 -15.23
C VAL A 142 -4.98 5.77 -15.25
N ARG A 143 -3.74 5.26 -15.21
CA ARG A 143 -3.48 3.81 -15.19
C ARG A 143 -4.09 3.11 -13.98
N LEU A 144 -4.02 3.71 -12.79
CA LEU A 144 -4.67 3.16 -11.58
C LEU A 144 -6.19 3.07 -11.74
N LEU A 145 -6.83 4.11 -12.30
CA LEU A 145 -8.27 4.11 -12.56
C LEU A 145 -8.66 3.07 -13.61
N LEU A 146 -7.87 2.89 -14.68
CA LEU A 146 -8.10 1.86 -15.69
C LEU A 146 -7.95 0.44 -15.12
N ALA A 147 -6.93 0.21 -14.30
CA ALA A 147 -6.75 -1.07 -13.62
C ALA A 147 -7.95 -1.39 -12.71
N GLU A 148 -8.48 -0.39 -12.00
CA GLU A 148 -9.66 -0.58 -11.16
C GLU A 148 -10.94 -0.81 -11.98
N SER A 149 -11.10 -0.09 -13.09
CA SER A 149 -12.17 -0.34 -14.06
C SER A 149 -12.15 -1.79 -14.53
N GLN A 150 -10.97 -2.33 -14.88
CA GLN A 150 -10.84 -3.70 -15.37
C GLN A 150 -11.24 -4.74 -14.31
N LYS A 151 -10.87 -4.51 -13.04
CA LYS A 151 -11.27 -5.39 -11.93
C LYS A 151 -12.78 -5.41 -11.69
N CYS A 152 -13.45 -4.27 -11.90
CA CYS A 152 -14.90 -4.15 -11.70
C CYS A 152 -15.74 -4.69 -12.87
N LEU A 153 -15.16 -4.86 -14.06
CA LEU A 153 -15.89 -5.38 -15.23
C LEU A 153 -16.66 -6.69 -14.93
N PRO A 154 -16.06 -7.72 -14.31
CA PRO A 154 -16.82 -8.87 -13.85
C PRO A 154 -17.71 -8.50 -12.66
N GLY A 155 -19.03 -8.51 -12.89
CA GLY A 155 -20.03 -8.39 -11.83
C GLY A 155 -20.43 -6.97 -11.42
N GLN A 156 -19.66 -5.93 -11.75
CA GLN A 156 -19.99 -4.54 -11.41
C GLN A 156 -19.72 -3.56 -12.57
N PRO A 157 -20.39 -3.74 -13.72
CA PRO A 157 -20.06 -2.97 -14.91
C PRO A 157 -20.39 -1.48 -14.78
N SER A 158 -21.35 -1.10 -13.94
CA SER A 158 -21.61 0.31 -13.65
C SER A 158 -20.46 0.98 -12.88
N ALA A 159 -19.78 0.24 -12.00
CA ALA A 159 -18.59 0.73 -11.29
C ALA A 159 -17.39 0.78 -12.23
N ALA A 160 -17.23 -0.22 -13.10
CA ALA A 160 -16.22 -0.22 -14.15
C ALA A 160 -16.34 1.01 -15.05
N LEU A 161 -17.55 1.29 -15.56
CA LEU A 161 -17.83 2.46 -16.38
C LEU A 161 -17.42 3.75 -15.66
N HIS A 162 -17.78 3.89 -14.39
CA HIS A 162 -17.43 5.07 -13.61
C HIS A 162 -15.92 5.28 -13.48
N TYR A 163 -15.14 4.22 -13.21
CA TYR A 163 -13.69 4.35 -13.15
C TYR A 163 -13.07 4.71 -14.50
N ALA A 164 -13.62 4.16 -15.59
CA ALA A 164 -13.21 4.52 -16.95
C ALA A 164 -13.52 5.99 -17.28
N GLU A 165 -14.69 6.51 -16.88
CA GLU A 165 -15.04 7.93 -17.02
C GLU A 165 -14.09 8.84 -16.23
N LEU A 166 -13.72 8.45 -15.00
CA LEU A 166 -12.74 9.19 -14.22
C LEU A 166 -11.36 9.18 -14.91
N ALA A 167 -10.93 8.03 -15.43
CA ALA A 167 -9.67 7.90 -16.18
C ALA A 167 -9.66 8.81 -17.41
N TRP A 168 -10.74 8.81 -18.18
CA TRP A 168 -10.94 9.68 -19.33
C TRP A 168 -10.91 11.15 -18.93
N THR A 169 -11.58 11.52 -17.84
CA THR A 169 -11.60 12.89 -17.32
C THR A 169 -10.19 13.35 -16.93
N VAL A 170 -9.42 12.51 -16.22
CA VAL A 170 -8.04 12.84 -15.82
C VAL A 170 -7.13 13.01 -17.03
N ALA A 171 -7.22 12.12 -18.03
CA ALA A 171 -6.43 12.22 -19.26
C ALA A 171 -6.70 13.56 -19.99
N ASN A 172 -7.96 13.94 -20.14
CA ASN A 172 -8.35 15.20 -20.81
C ASN A 172 -7.93 16.48 -20.07
N ARG A 173 -7.53 16.39 -18.79
CA ARG A 173 -7.00 17.54 -18.06
C ARG A 173 -5.55 17.86 -18.39
N ASN A 174 -4.83 16.92 -19.00
CA ASN A 174 -3.41 17.07 -19.32
C ASN A 174 -3.10 16.59 -20.75
N PRO A 175 -3.60 17.28 -21.79
CA PRO A 175 -3.34 16.90 -23.18
C PRO A 175 -1.86 16.99 -23.59
N GLY A 176 -1.01 17.66 -22.80
CA GLY A 176 0.42 17.78 -23.04
C GLY A 176 1.27 16.65 -22.44
N MET A 177 0.68 15.63 -21.80
CA MET A 177 1.45 14.49 -21.30
C MET A 177 1.91 13.59 -22.46
N ALA A 178 3.12 13.01 -22.35
CA ALA A 178 3.74 12.23 -23.42
C ALA A 178 2.87 11.05 -23.93
N GLU A 179 2.04 10.48 -23.05
CA GLU A 179 1.18 9.32 -23.33
C GLU A 179 -0.30 9.70 -23.41
N PHE A 180 -0.61 10.96 -23.74
CA PHE A 180 -1.99 11.45 -23.74
C PHE A 180 -2.93 10.58 -24.59
N TYR A 181 -2.56 10.34 -25.86
CA TYR A 181 -3.41 9.61 -26.80
C TYR A 181 -3.63 8.16 -26.38
N ASP A 182 -2.59 7.46 -25.94
CA ASP A 182 -2.69 6.07 -25.50
C ASP A 182 -3.64 5.94 -24.31
N LEU A 183 -3.45 6.77 -23.29
CA LEU A 183 -4.28 6.75 -22.09
C LEU A 183 -5.72 7.21 -22.34
N TYR A 184 -5.91 8.18 -23.25
CA TYR A 184 -7.23 8.62 -23.71
C TYR A 184 -7.97 7.48 -24.42
N VAL A 185 -7.32 6.80 -25.36
CA VAL A 185 -7.91 5.69 -26.12
C VAL A 185 -8.24 4.52 -25.19
N LEU A 186 -7.33 4.17 -24.28
CA LEU A 186 -7.57 3.10 -23.30
C LEU A 186 -8.77 3.40 -22.41
N ALA A 187 -8.93 4.63 -21.94
CA ALA A 187 -10.11 5.03 -21.17
C ALA A 187 -11.40 4.96 -21.98
N THR A 188 -11.36 5.40 -23.24
CA THR A 188 -12.49 5.33 -24.17
C THR A 188 -12.92 3.88 -24.43
N VAL A 189 -11.95 2.98 -24.67
CA VAL A 189 -12.19 1.54 -24.85
C VAL A 189 -12.74 0.90 -23.58
N ALA A 190 -12.21 1.27 -22.40
CA ALA A 190 -12.71 0.78 -21.12
C ALA A 190 -14.18 1.17 -20.89
N MET A 191 -14.57 2.41 -21.23
CA MET A 191 -15.98 2.85 -21.20
C MET A 191 -16.84 2.00 -22.14
N ALA A 192 -16.43 1.84 -23.40
CA ALA A 192 -17.15 1.04 -24.39
C ALA A 192 -17.35 -0.41 -23.93
N ASN A 193 -16.32 -1.02 -23.34
CA ASN A 193 -16.41 -2.36 -22.79
C ASN A 193 -17.40 -2.44 -21.62
N ALA A 194 -17.41 -1.46 -20.72
CA ALA A 194 -18.37 -1.41 -19.62
C ALA A 194 -19.82 -1.22 -20.12
N TRP A 195 -20.05 -0.47 -21.19
CA TRP A 195 -21.36 -0.35 -21.84
C TRP A 195 -21.81 -1.66 -22.49
N ARG A 196 -20.91 -2.36 -23.19
CA ARG A 196 -21.21 -3.67 -23.78
C ARG A 196 -21.64 -4.69 -22.73
N VAL A 197 -20.95 -4.75 -21.60
CA VAL A 197 -21.31 -5.66 -20.49
C VAL A 197 -22.67 -5.29 -19.87
N GLN A 198 -23.09 -4.01 -19.94
CA GLN A 198 -24.43 -3.58 -19.52
C GLN A 198 -25.53 -3.84 -20.56
N ASN A 199 -25.21 -4.46 -21.70
CA ASN A 199 -26.09 -4.60 -22.87
C ASN A 199 -26.57 -3.25 -23.46
N GLU A 200 -25.84 -2.17 -23.21
CA GLU A 200 -26.10 -0.85 -23.79
C GLU A 200 -25.25 -0.65 -25.05
N ALA A 201 -25.40 -1.55 -26.02
CA ALA A 201 -24.56 -1.59 -27.22
C ALA A 201 -24.62 -0.28 -28.04
N SER A 202 -25.78 0.39 -28.06
CA SER A 202 -25.96 1.68 -28.74
C SER A 202 -25.09 2.81 -28.16
N ARG A 203 -24.77 2.75 -26.86
CA ARG A 203 -23.88 3.70 -26.18
C ARG A 203 -22.41 3.30 -26.25
N ALA A 204 -22.09 2.04 -26.56
CA ALA A 204 -20.72 1.57 -26.63
C ALA A 204 -19.93 2.22 -27.79
N ASP A 205 -20.61 2.62 -28.87
CA ASP A 205 -19.96 3.23 -30.04
C ASP A 205 -19.84 4.76 -29.94
N GLU A 206 -20.59 5.39 -29.02
CA GLU A 206 -20.61 6.84 -28.86
C GLU A 206 -19.23 7.42 -28.48
N PRO A 207 -18.46 6.81 -27.56
CA PRO A 207 -17.09 7.25 -27.26
C PRO A 207 -16.10 7.01 -28.42
N LEU A 208 -16.38 6.06 -29.32
CA LEU A 208 -15.52 5.67 -30.43
C LEU A 208 -15.79 6.47 -31.71
N ARG A 209 -16.83 7.31 -31.72
CA ARG A 209 -17.09 8.19 -32.85
C ARG A 209 -15.92 9.16 -33.02
N PRO A 210 -15.43 9.37 -34.25
CA PRO A 210 -14.35 10.32 -34.51
C PRO A 210 -14.68 11.68 -33.90
N LEU A 211 -13.76 12.23 -33.10
CA LEU A 211 -13.86 13.60 -32.62
C LEU A 211 -13.98 14.51 -33.85
N GLN A 212 -15.13 15.17 -34.02
CA GLN A 212 -15.28 16.09 -35.14
C GLN A 212 -14.19 17.18 -35.03
N PRO A 213 -13.45 17.47 -36.12
CA PRO A 213 -12.26 18.32 -36.09
C PRO A 213 -12.52 19.78 -35.64
N GLY A 214 -13.76 20.19 -35.40
CA GLY A 214 -14.13 21.52 -34.91
C GLY A 214 -14.08 21.72 -33.38
N ALA A 215 -14.04 20.66 -32.57
CA ALA A 215 -14.21 20.78 -31.11
C ALA A 215 -12.96 21.28 -30.34
N LEU A 216 -11.78 21.25 -30.96
CA LEU A 216 -10.51 21.64 -30.30
C LEU A 216 -10.07 23.09 -30.58
N SER A 217 -10.79 23.84 -31.43
CA SER A 217 -10.42 25.21 -31.84
C SER A 217 -10.89 26.31 -30.84
N GLY A 218 -11.68 25.97 -29.82
CA GLY A 218 -12.39 26.96 -29.00
C GLY A 218 -11.66 27.54 -27.78
N ARG A 219 -10.48 27.05 -27.37
CA ARG A 219 -9.82 27.54 -26.15
C ARG A 219 -8.84 28.67 -26.45
N ARG A 220 -9.38 29.89 -26.56
CA ARG A 220 -8.60 31.13 -26.52
C ARG A 220 -7.72 31.14 -25.26
N ARG A 221 -6.43 31.46 -25.42
CA ARG A 221 -5.55 31.86 -24.30
C ARG A 221 -6.20 33.05 -23.59
N PRO A 222 -6.37 33.03 -22.26
CA PRO A 222 -6.69 34.25 -21.55
C PRO A 222 -5.50 35.22 -21.63
N PRO A 223 -5.75 36.54 -21.57
CA PRO A 223 -4.72 37.58 -21.57
C PRO A 223 -3.75 37.45 -20.39
#